data_AF-A0A7S0Q7D1-F1
#
_entry.id   AF-A0A7S0Q7D1-F1
#
_cell.length_a   1.000
_cell.length_b   1.000
_cell.length_c   1.000
_cell.angle_alpha   90.00
_cell.angle_beta   90.00
_cell.angle_gamma   90.00
#
_symmetry.space_group_name_H-M   'P 1'
#
loop_
_entity.id
_entity.type
_entity.pdbx_description
1 polymer ?
#
loop_
_entity_poly.entity_id
_entity_poly.type
_entity_poly.pdbx_seq_one_letter_code
_entity_poly.pdbx_strand_id
1 'polypeptide(L)'
;EEEAGLGAKSDSDLRELQSFNHLQYCAGRAISFCDWQPHTKDLVVGVSCMQRLSFEERVLVAGQVHTGYILLWNFSDPIHPQFVLEAPGDVRCFRFCPSDANIVVGGISSGQIVVWNLADAREQAREIKSITGELAEEGGSNTIVAKPVMISAVDLSHRNVVSDIEWLPTTLEISERGKIVRKADSGEQHQFLTVASDGQLLFWDVRKIEELKDETAKDEKHKKEGWGPLYRFHMTHPDSSNETSPVHVILEVPE
;
A
#
# COMPACT_ATOMS: atom_id res chain seq x y z
N GLU A 1 -53.28 29.88 -20.25
CA GLU A 1 -53.33 29.58 -18.80
C GLU A 1 -52.57 28.27 -18.62
N GLU A 2 -51.26 28.28 -18.37
CA GLU A 2 -50.60 28.58 -17.07
C GLU A 2 -51.23 27.75 -15.94
N GLU A 3 -50.54 27.02 -15.07
CA GLU A 3 -49.13 27.04 -14.68
C GLU A 3 -48.82 25.73 -13.91
N ALA A 4 -47.65 25.12 -14.17
CA ALA A 4 -46.56 24.93 -13.22
C ALA A 4 -46.80 24.00 -12.01
N GLY A 5 -46.18 22.82 -12.10
CA GLY A 5 -45.67 22.07 -10.95
C GLY A 5 -44.17 21.87 -11.13
N LEU A 6 -43.39 22.89 -10.75
CA LEU A 6 -41.94 22.90 -10.68
C LEU A 6 -41.42 21.81 -9.75
N GLY A 7 -40.51 20.98 -10.25
CA GLY A 7 -39.78 20.00 -9.46
C GLY A 7 -38.86 19.19 -10.35
N ALA A 8 -37.80 19.82 -10.87
CA ALA A 8 -36.67 19.11 -11.44
C ALA A 8 -36.00 18.29 -10.32
N LYS A 9 -36.47 17.05 -10.11
CA LYS A 9 -35.69 16.04 -9.42
C LYS A 9 -34.65 15.56 -10.44
N SER A 10 -33.48 16.18 -10.44
CA SER A 10 -32.30 15.46 -10.88
C SER A 10 -32.19 14.27 -9.94
N ASP A 11 -32.65 13.09 -10.39
CA ASP A 11 -32.43 11.84 -9.69
C ASP A 11 -30.91 11.65 -9.66
N SER A 12 -30.31 12.05 -8.55
CA SER A 12 -28.95 11.64 -8.19
C SER A 12 -29.05 10.19 -7.73
N ASP A 13 -29.36 9.31 -8.68
CA ASP A 13 -29.49 7.87 -8.48
C ASP A 13 -28.10 7.28 -8.29
N LEU A 14 -27.65 7.19 -7.04
CA LEU A 14 -26.54 6.31 -6.68
C LEU A 14 -27.03 4.87 -6.84
N ARG A 15 -26.54 4.19 -7.89
CA ARG A 15 -26.85 2.78 -8.16
C ARG A 15 -25.63 1.93 -7.86
N GLU A 16 -25.83 0.89 -7.07
CA GLU A 16 -24.84 -0.15 -6.89
C GLU A 16 -24.64 -0.88 -8.23
N LEU A 17 -23.40 -0.87 -8.72
CA LEU A 17 -23.05 -1.58 -9.95
C LEU A 17 -22.79 -3.07 -9.67
N GLN A 18 -21.99 -3.35 -8.65
CA GLN A 18 -21.48 -4.68 -8.34
C GLN A 18 -20.99 -4.74 -6.90
N SER A 19 -21.15 -5.91 -6.28
CA SER A 19 -20.64 -6.23 -4.95
C SER A 19 -19.60 -7.34 -5.02
N PHE A 20 -18.51 -7.19 -4.28
CA PHE A 20 -17.42 -8.15 -4.18
C PHE A 20 -17.34 -8.69 -2.76
N ASN A 21 -17.25 -10.00 -2.59
CA ASN A 21 -17.12 -10.62 -1.27
C ASN A 21 -16.35 -11.94 -1.36
N HIS A 22 -15.36 -12.12 -0.49
CA HIS A 22 -14.64 -13.38 -0.35
C HIS A 22 -14.75 -13.90 1.08
N LEU A 23 -15.26 -15.12 1.25
CA LEU A 23 -15.58 -15.69 2.57
C LEU A 23 -14.35 -15.81 3.48
N GLN A 24 -13.20 -16.18 2.93
CA GLN A 24 -11.96 -16.38 3.70
C GLN A 24 -11.28 -15.07 4.11
N TYR A 25 -11.31 -14.05 3.22
CA TYR A 25 -10.49 -12.85 3.38
C TYR A 25 -11.27 -11.64 3.88
N CYS A 26 -12.60 -11.62 3.71
CA CYS A 26 -13.46 -10.50 4.15
C CYS A 26 -14.23 -10.79 5.45
N ALA A 27 -14.41 -12.06 5.84
CA ALA A 27 -15.23 -12.40 7.01
C ALA A 27 -14.66 -11.81 8.31
N GLY A 28 -15.49 -11.08 9.06
CA GLY A 28 -15.10 -10.45 10.32
C GLY A 28 -14.14 -9.26 10.17
N ARG A 29 -13.89 -8.80 8.94
CA ARG A 29 -13.00 -7.69 8.64
C ARG A 29 -13.75 -6.46 8.14
N ALA A 30 -13.17 -5.29 8.35
CA ALA A 30 -13.64 -4.03 7.81
C ALA A 30 -12.68 -3.54 6.73
N ILE A 31 -13.23 -2.90 5.70
CA ILE A 31 -12.42 -2.22 4.68
C ILE A 31 -11.74 -1.01 5.33
N SER A 32 -10.43 -0.92 5.19
CA SER A 32 -9.61 0.17 5.75
C SER A 32 -9.18 1.20 4.73
N PHE A 33 -8.93 0.76 3.50
CA PHE A 33 -8.45 1.60 2.41
C PHE A 33 -8.76 0.94 1.07
N CYS A 34 -8.97 1.75 0.04
CA CYS A 34 -9.07 1.30 -1.33
C CYS A 34 -8.26 2.23 -2.25
N ASP A 35 -7.72 1.65 -3.32
CA ASP A 35 -6.99 2.39 -4.34
C ASP A 35 -7.22 1.74 -5.71
N TRP A 36 -7.21 2.55 -6.76
CA TRP A 36 -7.41 2.07 -8.12
C TRP A 36 -6.06 1.78 -8.76
N GLN A 37 -5.95 0.64 -9.45
CA GLN A 37 -4.74 0.34 -10.19
C GLN A 37 -4.59 1.34 -11.36
N PRO A 38 -3.45 2.04 -11.48
CA PRO A 38 -3.29 3.08 -12.47
C PRO A 38 -3.05 2.47 -13.85
N HIS A 39 -3.50 3.18 -14.90
CA HIS A 39 -3.19 2.88 -16.31
C HIS A 39 -3.60 1.48 -16.82
N THR A 40 -4.49 0.75 -16.14
CA THR A 40 -4.99 -0.54 -16.60
C THR A 40 -6.26 -0.40 -17.46
N LYS A 41 -6.37 -1.22 -18.51
CA LYS A 41 -7.61 -1.34 -19.30
C LYS A 41 -8.69 -2.11 -18.54
N ASP A 42 -8.23 -3.07 -17.73
CA ASP A 42 -9.08 -3.81 -16.82
C ASP A 42 -9.27 -2.94 -15.57
N LEU A 43 -10.53 -2.66 -15.23
CA LEU A 43 -10.88 -1.89 -14.05
C LEU A 43 -10.54 -2.74 -12.82
N VAL A 44 -9.42 -2.44 -12.16
CA VAL A 44 -8.94 -3.18 -10.98
C VAL A 44 -8.93 -2.26 -9.77
N VAL A 45 -9.61 -2.69 -8.71
CA VAL A 45 -9.63 -2.01 -7.41
C VAL A 45 -8.92 -2.86 -6.37
N GLY A 46 -7.97 -2.25 -5.67
CA GLY A 46 -7.39 -2.82 -4.46
C GLY A 46 -8.22 -2.45 -3.24
N VAL A 47 -8.41 -3.40 -2.33
CA VAL A 47 -9.10 -3.17 -1.06
C VAL A 47 -8.33 -3.85 0.06
N SER A 48 -7.96 -3.08 1.09
CA SER A 48 -7.35 -3.63 2.31
C SER A 48 -8.43 -3.96 3.35
N CYS A 49 -8.28 -5.11 4.00
CA CYS A 49 -9.22 -5.62 4.99
C CYS A 49 -8.53 -5.82 6.34
N MET A 50 -8.98 -5.11 7.37
CA MET A 50 -8.43 -5.21 8.73
C MET A 50 -9.40 -5.89 9.69
N GLN A 51 -8.86 -6.53 10.73
CA GLN A 51 -9.70 -7.12 11.77
C GLN A 51 -10.53 -6.04 12.50
N ARG A 52 -11.81 -6.33 12.74
CA ARG A 52 -12.71 -5.43 13.46
C ARG A 52 -12.61 -5.67 14.97
N LEU A 53 -11.50 -5.23 15.56
CA LEU A 53 -11.26 -5.33 17.01
C LEU A 53 -11.55 -4.01 17.71
N SER A 54 -12.10 -4.07 18.92
CA SER A 54 -12.11 -2.98 19.89
C SER A 54 -10.69 -2.69 20.41
N PHE A 55 -10.52 -1.59 21.15
CA PHE A 55 -9.23 -1.30 21.78
C PHE A 55 -8.83 -2.39 22.78
N GLU A 56 -9.75 -2.85 23.63
CA GLU A 56 -9.49 -3.90 24.61
C GLU A 56 -9.09 -5.23 23.94
N GLU A 57 -9.81 -5.63 22.89
CA GLU A 57 -9.46 -6.84 22.13
C GLU A 57 -8.09 -6.72 21.47
N ARG A 58 -7.73 -5.55 20.91
CA ARG A 58 -6.37 -5.30 20.38
C ARG A 58 -5.29 -5.46 21.44
N VAL A 59 -5.54 -5.00 22.67
CA VAL A 59 -4.59 -5.18 23.79
C VAL A 59 -4.43 -6.66 24.14
N LEU A 60 -5.52 -7.44 24.11
CA LEU A 60 -5.48 -8.87 24.41
C LEU A 60 -4.73 -9.70 23.36
N VAL A 61 -4.84 -9.34 22.08
CA VAL A 61 -4.12 -10.00 20.99
C VAL A 61 -2.78 -9.33 20.67
N ALA A 62 -2.37 -8.30 21.43
CA ALA A 62 -1.13 -7.59 21.19
C ALA A 62 0.06 -8.57 21.26
N GLY A 63 0.88 -8.57 20.21
CA GLY A 63 2.02 -9.48 20.07
C GLY A 63 1.68 -10.86 19.47
N GLN A 64 0.40 -11.15 19.20
CA GLN A 64 0.05 -12.26 18.33
C GLN A 64 0.33 -11.90 16.88
N VAL A 65 0.83 -12.87 16.11
CA VAL A 65 1.06 -12.71 14.68
C VAL A 65 -0.25 -12.98 13.95
N HIS A 66 -0.69 -12.05 13.12
CA HIS A 66 -1.80 -12.25 12.20
C HIS A 66 -1.46 -11.75 10.81
N THR A 67 -2.06 -12.38 9.81
CA THR A 67 -1.87 -12.01 8.41
C THR A 67 -2.94 -10.99 8.00
N GLY A 68 -2.48 -9.86 7.47
CA GLY A 68 -3.30 -8.88 6.78
C GLY A 68 -3.38 -9.17 5.28
N TYR A 69 -4.44 -8.68 4.64
CA TYR A 69 -4.67 -8.93 3.21
C TYR A 69 -5.08 -7.65 2.47
N ILE A 70 -4.58 -7.51 1.25
CA ILE A 70 -5.13 -6.61 0.22
C ILE A 70 -5.69 -7.49 -0.90
N LEU A 71 -6.94 -7.26 -1.29
CA LEU A 71 -7.62 -7.98 -2.35
C LEU A 71 -7.68 -7.10 -3.59
N LEU A 72 -7.18 -7.60 -4.71
CA LEU A 72 -7.29 -6.91 -6.01
C LEU A 72 -8.44 -7.53 -6.79
N TRP A 73 -9.49 -6.75 -7.00
CA TRP A 73 -10.70 -7.17 -7.70
C TRP A 73 -10.75 -6.61 -9.11
N ASN A 74 -10.94 -7.49 -10.09
CA ASN A 74 -11.30 -7.12 -11.44
C ASN A 74 -12.82 -7.23 -11.57
N PHE A 75 -13.47 -6.23 -12.17
CA PHE A 75 -14.93 -6.19 -12.33
C PHE A 75 -15.47 -7.32 -13.21
N SER A 76 -14.61 -7.99 -13.99
CA SER A 76 -14.97 -9.16 -14.81
C SER A 76 -15.30 -10.41 -13.99
N ASP A 77 -14.75 -10.56 -12.78
CA ASP A 77 -14.99 -11.70 -11.89
C ASP A 77 -15.34 -11.21 -10.46
N PRO A 78 -16.63 -11.18 -10.08
CA PRO A 78 -17.04 -10.76 -8.74
C PRO A 78 -16.72 -11.76 -7.63
N ILE A 79 -16.38 -13.00 -7.98
CA ILE A 79 -16.30 -14.12 -7.03
C ILE A 79 -14.86 -14.33 -6.60
N HIS A 80 -13.92 -14.20 -7.53
CA HIS A 80 -12.50 -14.45 -7.27
C HIS A 80 -11.66 -13.19 -7.42
N PRO A 81 -10.93 -12.76 -6.38
CA PRO A 81 -9.97 -11.69 -6.52
C PRO A 81 -8.83 -12.15 -7.45
N GLN A 82 -8.32 -11.24 -8.28
CA GLN A 82 -7.20 -11.51 -9.16
C GLN A 82 -5.91 -11.74 -8.36
N PHE A 83 -5.72 -10.94 -7.30
CA PHE A 83 -4.60 -11.09 -6.38
C PHE A 83 -5.04 -10.99 -4.92
N VAL A 84 -4.31 -11.71 -4.07
CA VAL A 84 -4.35 -11.60 -2.61
C VAL A 84 -2.94 -11.26 -2.15
N LEU A 85 -2.72 -10.03 -1.69
CA LEU A 85 -1.41 -9.60 -1.20
C LEU A 85 -1.36 -9.84 0.31
N GLU A 86 -0.42 -10.66 0.76
CA GLU A 86 -0.24 -10.98 2.17
C GLU A 86 0.67 -9.96 2.86
N ALA A 87 0.31 -9.56 4.07
CA ALA A 87 1.11 -8.70 4.94
C ALA A 87 1.31 -9.35 6.31
N PRO A 88 2.45 -9.10 7.00
CA PRO A 88 2.72 -9.61 8.35
C PRO A 88 1.93 -8.88 9.46
N GLY A 89 0.82 -8.22 9.10
CA GLY A 89 -0.06 -7.48 9.99
C GLY A 89 -1.11 -6.72 9.19
N ASP A 90 -2.07 -6.11 9.88
CA ASP A 90 -3.13 -5.33 9.24
C ASP A 90 -2.55 -4.14 8.43
N VAL A 91 -2.93 -4.09 7.15
CA VAL A 91 -2.58 -3.01 6.22
C VAL A 91 -3.58 -1.87 6.40
N ARG A 92 -3.10 -0.73 6.90
CA ARG A 92 -3.96 0.44 7.14
C ARG A 92 -4.20 1.23 5.87
N CYS A 93 -3.18 1.41 5.06
CA CYS A 93 -3.21 2.16 3.80
C CYS A 93 -2.25 1.51 2.81
N PHE A 94 -2.53 1.65 1.52
CA PHE A 94 -1.62 1.21 0.46
C PHE A 94 -1.83 2.07 -0.77
N ARG A 95 -0.83 2.14 -1.64
CA ARG A 95 -0.89 2.84 -2.91
C ARG A 95 -0.24 2.03 -4.01
N PHE A 96 -0.83 2.07 -5.20
CA PHE A 96 -0.13 1.64 -6.41
C PHE A 96 0.89 2.68 -6.82
N CYS A 97 2.02 2.24 -7.38
CA CYS A 97 2.94 3.16 -8.01
C CYS A 97 2.30 3.75 -9.29
N PRO A 98 2.24 5.09 -9.45
CA PRO A 98 1.59 5.71 -10.58
C PRO A 98 2.29 5.40 -11.92
N SER A 99 3.62 5.24 -11.91
CA SER A 99 4.39 4.92 -13.11
C SER A 99 4.50 3.43 -13.41
N ASP A 100 4.40 2.56 -12.39
CA ASP A 100 4.42 1.11 -12.55
C ASP A 100 3.31 0.43 -11.75
N ALA A 101 2.25 0.04 -12.45
CA ALA A 101 1.07 -0.59 -11.86
C ALA A 101 1.35 -1.96 -11.18
N ASN A 102 2.54 -2.55 -11.35
CA ASN A 102 2.91 -3.79 -10.68
C ASN A 102 3.46 -3.58 -9.28
N ILE A 103 3.92 -2.37 -8.95
CA ILE A 103 4.48 -2.06 -7.64
C ILE A 103 3.38 -1.52 -6.72
N VAL A 104 3.21 -2.19 -5.58
CA VAL A 104 2.28 -1.78 -4.52
C VAL A 104 3.06 -1.56 -3.25
N VAL A 105 2.83 -0.43 -2.59
CA VAL A 105 3.41 -0.10 -1.28
C VAL A 105 2.29 0.00 -0.25
N GLY A 106 2.49 -0.57 0.93
CA GLY A 106 1.48 -0.59 1.99
C GLY A 106 2.09 -0.30 3.35
N GLY A 107 1.33 0.43 4.15
CA GLY A 107 1.67 0.79 5.53
C GLY A 107 0.88 -0.09 6.48
N ILE A 108 1.59 -0.73 7.41
CA ILE A 108 0.98 -1.64 8.39
C ILE A 108 0.91 -1.03 9.79
N SER A 109 0.13 -1.68 10.66
CA SER A 109 -0.09 -1.25 12.04
C SER A 109 1.18 -1.14 12.90
N SER A 110 2.26 -1.85 12.57
CA SER A 110 3.55 -1.73 13.26
C SER A 110 4.35 -0.49 12.89
N GLY A 111 3.89 0.30 11.90
CA GLY A 111 4.62 1.45 11.36
C GLY A 111 5.57 1.10 10.21
N GLN A 112 5.76 -0.19 9.92
CA GLN A 112 6.56 -0.67 8.80
C GLN A 112 5.86 -0.44 7.45
N ILE A 113 6.68 -0.41 6.40
CA ILE A 113 6.28 -0.39 5.01
C ILE A 113 6.53 -1.76 4.40
N VAL A 114 5.55 -2.22 3.64
CA VAL A 114 5.57 -3.48 2.92
C VAL A 114 5.47 -3.19 1.43
N VAL A 115 6.29 -3.85 0.64
CA VAL A 115 6.30 -3.70 -0.83
C VAL A 115 5.96 -5.03 -1.46
N TRP A 116 5.10 -5.00 -2.47
CA TRP A 116 4.76 -6.14 -3.32
C TRP A 116 5.06 -5.81 -4.78
N ASN A 117 5.43 -6.85 -5.52
CA ASN A 117 5.55 -6.80 -6.97
C ASN A 117 4.61 -7.84 -7.59
N LEU A 118 3.59 -7.38 -8.30
CA LEU A 118 2.59 -8.23 -8.94
C LEU A 118 3.16 -9.03 -10.12
N ALA A 119 4.20 -8.51 -10.79
CA ALA A 119 4.87 -9.22 -11.87
C ALA A 119 5.60 -10.47 -11.35
N ASP A 120 6.37 -10.31 -10.26
CA ASP A 120 7.10 -11.40 -9.61
C ASP A 120 6.11 -12.46 -9.09
N ALA A 121 5.02 -12.05 -8.45
CA ALA A 121 3.99 -12.97 -7.97
C ALA A 121 3.34 -13.76 -9.12
N ARG A 122 3.13 -13.12 -10.28
CA ARG A 122 2.58 -13.77 -11.46
C ARG A 122 3.55 -14.77 -12.09
N GLU A 123 4.84 -14.46 -12.09
CA GLU A 123 5.88 -15.37 -12.55
C GLU A 123 5.95 -16.60 -11.65
N GLN A 124 6.04 -16.41 -10.33
CA GLN A 124 6.05 -17.50 -9.35
C GLN A 124 4.82 -18.41 -9.48
N ALA A 125 3.62 -17.82 -9.65
CA ALA A 125 2.41 -18.60 -9.86
C ALA A 125 2.45 -19.44 -11.15
N ARG A 126 3.05 -18.93 -12.22
CA ARG A 126 3.23 -19.69 -13.48
C ARG A 126 4.22 -20.83 -13.31
N GLU A 127 5.31 -20.61 -12.59
CA GLU A 127 6.31 -21.65 -12.30
C GLU A 127 5.71 -22.79 -11.48
N ILE A 128 5.02 -22.46 -10.38
CA ILE A 128 4.34 -23.44 -9.54
C ILE A 128 3.33 -24.25 -10.36
N LYS A 129 2.54 -23.59 -11.22
CA LYS A 129 1.58 -24.26 -12.10
C LYS A 129 2.27 -25.20 -13.09
N SER A 130 3.45 -24.84 -13.60
CA SER A 130 4.20 -25.70 -14.52
C SER A 130 4.76 -26.95 -13.84
N ILE A 131 5.09 -26.87 -12.55
CA ILE A 131 5.63 -27.98 -11.75
C ILE A 131 4.53 -28.89 -11.22
N THR A 132 3.47 -28.31 -10.66
CA THR A 132 2.44 -29.05 -9.91
C THR A 132 1.24 -29.45 -10.78
N GLY A 133 1.04 -28.80 -11.93
CA GLY A 133 -0.14 -29.02 -12.78
C GLY A 133 -1.45 -28.47 -12.19
N GLU A 134 -1.43 -28.01 -10.94
CA GLU A 134 -2.58 -27.49 -10.21
C GLU A 134 -2.37 -25.99 -9.92
N LEU A 135 -3.48 -25.25 -9.83
CA LEU A 135 -3.47 -23.93 -9.22
C LEU A 135 -3.50 -24.15 -7.71
N ALA A 136 -2.59 -23.52 -6.98
CA ALA A 136 -2.60 -23.54 -5.52
C ALA A 136 -4.02 -23.25 -5.02
N GLU A 137 -4.66 -24.26 -4.42
CA GLU A 137 -6.05 -24.19 -3.95
C GLU A 137 -6.15 -23.36 -2.65
N GLU A 138 -5.98 -22.04 -2.74
CA GLU A 138 -6.41 -21.11 -1.69
C GLU A 138 -6.94 -19.80 -2.32
N GLY A 139 -8.12 -19.84 -2.96
CA GLY A 139 -8.80 -18.63 -3.46
C GLY A 139 -9.75 -18.80 -4.65
N GLY A 140 -9.79 -20.00 -5.25
CA GLY A 140 -10.53 -20.27 -6.48
C GLY A 140 -9.65 -20.16 -7.72
N SER A 141 -10.18 -20.64 -8.84
CA SER A 141 -9.45 -21.21 -10.00
C SER A 141 -8.35 -20.32 -10.64
N ASN A 142 -8.14 -19.06 -10.27
CA ASN A 142 -7.05 -18.22 -10.82
C ASN A 142 -6.49 -17.15 -9.87
N THR A 143 -6.84 -17.15 -8.58
CA THR A 143 -6.33 -16.13 -7.65
C THR A 143 -4.83 -16.30 -7.39
N ILE A 144 -4.05 -15.23 -7.56
CA ILE A 144 -2.60 -15.23 -7.30
C ILE A 144 -2.32 -14.68 -5.91
N VAL A 145 -1.66 -15.47 -5.06
CA VAL A 145 -1.19 -15.00 -3.75
C VAL A 145 0.17 -14.33 -3.92
N ALA A 146 0.27 -13.06 -3.56
CA ALA A 146 1.49 -12.27 -3.63
C ALA A 146 2.08 -12.06 -2.22
N LYS A 147 3.28 -12.60 -1.99
CA LYS A 147 4.03 -12.36 -0.75
C LYS A 147 4.83 -11.04 -0.85
N PRO A 148 5.16 -10.40 0.29
CA PRO A 148 6.01 -9.22 0.28
C PRO A 148 7.35 -9.50 -0.38
N VAL A 149 7.79 -8.59 -1.26
CA VAL A 149 9.16 -8.59 -1.80
C VAL A 149 10.13 -7.91 -0.84
N MET A 150 9.63 -6.97 -0.03
CA MET A 150 10.40 -6.28 0.99
C MET A 150 9.49 -5.83 2.14
N ILE A 151 10.03 -5.87 3.36
CA ILE A 151 9.44 -5.26 4.55
C ILE A 151 10.51 -4.37 5.17
N SER A 152 10.18 -3.12 5.49
CA SER A 152 11.13 -2.19 6.09
C SER A 152 11.57 -2.62 7.49
N ALA A 153 12.78 -2.22 7.88
CA ALA A 153 13.31 -2.49 9.20
C ALA A 153 12.48 -1.77 10.27
N VAL A 154 12.04 -2.50 11.30
CA VAL A 154 11.12 -1.99 12.34
C VAL A 154 11.71 -0.80 13.12
N ASP A 155 13.01 -0.80 13.32
CA ASP A 155 13.78 0.24 14.02
C ASP A 155 13.96 1.52 13.19
N LEU A 156 13.84 1.42 11.86
CA LEU A 156 13.95 2.56 10.95
C LEU A 156 12.59 3.15 10.53
N SER A 157 11.51 2.39 10.78
CA SER A 157 10.14 2.69 10.36
C SER A 157 9.43 3.68 11.29
N HIS A 158 8.18 4.01 10.97
CA HIS A 158 7.33 4.78 11.88
C HIS A 158 7.12 4.04 13.20
N ARG A 159 6.89 4.79 14.28
CA ARG A 159 6.59 4.23 15.61
C ARG A 159 5.10 3.93 15.82
N ASN A 160 4.28 4.53 14.98
CA ASN A 160 2.82 4.41 15.00
C ASN A 160 2.34 3.86 13.66
N VAL A 161 1.07 3.46 13.62
CA VAL A 161 0.39 3.00 12.40
C VAL A 161 0.60 4.01 11.28
N VAL A 162 1.10 3.55 10.14
CA VAL A 162 1.20 4.38 8.94
C VAL A 162 -0.20 4.76 8.52
N SER A 163 -0.48 6.06 8.50
CA SER A 163 -1.82 6.58 8.27
C SER A 163 -2.04 6.94 6.80
N ASP A 164 -0.98 7.30 6.08
CA ASP A 164 -1.06 7.66 4.67
C ASP A 164 0.27 7.50 3.93
N ILE A 165 0.16 7.33 2.61
CA ILE A 165 1.26 7.15 1.68
C ILE A 165 0.97 7.99 0.43
N GLU A 166 1.95 8.75 -0.02
CA GLU A 166 1.85 9.57 -1.22
C GLU A 166 3.11 9.46 -2.07
N TRP A 167 2.95 9.13 -3.36
CA TRP A 167 4.06 9.10 -4.31
C TRP A 167 4.51 10.53 -4.66
N LEU A 168 5.82 10.73 -4.78
CA LEU A 168 6.33 12.03 -5.22
C LEU A 168 6.00 12.24 -6.72
N PRO A 169 5.80 13.46 -7.20
CA PRO A 169 5.67 13.70 -8.65
C PRO A 169 6.91 13.26 -9.42
N THR A 170 6.77 12.80 -10.67
CA THR A 170 7.86 12.30 -11.53
C THR A 170 8.96 13.34 -11.79
N THR A 171 8.65 14.63 -11.61
CA THR A 171 9.59 15.74 -11.74
C THR A 171 10.37 16.03 -10.46
N LEU A 172 10.07 15.36 -9.35
CA LEU A 172 10.72 15.58 -8.06
C LEU A 172 11.48 14.34 -7.60
N GLU A 173 12.68 14.60 -7.08
CA GLU A 173 13.40 13.65 -6.26
C GLU A 173 13.93 14.30 -5.00
N ILE A 174 13.99 13.53 -3.93
CA ILE A 174 14.67 13.88 -2.70
C ILE A 174 15.98 13.10 -2.58
N SER A 175 17.03 13.79 -2.15
CA SER A 175 18.32 13.18 -1.82
C SER A 175 18.34 12.60 -0.41
N GLU A 176 19.32 11.74 -0.12
CA GLU A 176 19.60 11.21 1.24
C GLU A 176 19.86 12.31 2.29
N ARG A 177 20.19 13.53 1.85
CA ARG A 177 20.37 14.70 2.72
C ARG A 177 19.12 15.57 2.86
N GLY A 178 17.99 15.13 2.30
CA GLY A 178 16.71 15.86 2.37
C GLY A 178 16.57 17.02 1.39
N LYS A 179 17.54 17.23 0.49
CA LYS A 179 17.42 18.24 -0.56
C LYS A 179 16.47 17.73 -1.64
N ILE A 180 15.42 18.50 -1.91
CA ILE A 180 14.49 18.27 -3.02
C ILE A 180 15.05 18.91 -4.29
N VAL A 181 15.04 18.16 -5.39
CA VAL A 181 15.56 18.59 -6.69
C VAL A 181 14.48 18.33 -7.74
N ARG A 182 14.26 19.33 -8.60
CA ARG A 182 13.44 19.17 -9.80
C ARG A 182 14.29 18.55 -10.91
N LYS A 183 13.80 17.46 -11.49
CA LYS A 183 14.39 16.77 -12.63
C LYS A 183 13.51 16.93 -13.87
N ALA A 184 14.08 16.65 -15.03
CA ALA A 184 13.29 16.44 -16.25
C ALA A 184 12.33 15.28 -16.01
N ASP A 185 11.11 15.40 -16.54
CA ASP A 185 10.10 14.36 -16.41
C ASP A 185 10.57 13.10 -17.13
N SER A 186 10.81 12.05 -16.35
CA SER A 186 11.18 10.74 -16.86
C SER A 186 9.96 9.87 -17.15
N GLY A 187 8.78 10.26 -16.66
CA GLY A 187 7.59 9.41 -16.60
C GLY A 187 7.65 8.32 -15.54
N GLU A 188 8.78 8.16 -14.85
CA GLU A 188 9.00 7.15 -13.82
C GLU A 188 9.08 7.80 -12.44
N GLN A 189 8.49 7.15 -11.43
CA GLN A 189 8.67 7.49 -10.04
C GLN A 189 8.95 6.25 -9.19
N HIS A 190 9.92 6.39 -8.29
CA HIS A 190 10.31 5.35 -7.35
C HIS A 190 10.32 5.83 -5.89
N GLN A 191 10.10 7.13 -5.68
CA GLN A 191 10.09 7.74 -4.36
C GLN A 191 8.68 8.08 -3.92
N PHE A 192 8.42 7.83 -2.65
CA PHE A 192 7.17 8.15 -1.98
C PHE A 192 7.47 8.62 -0.56
N LEU A 193 6.50 9.27 0.05
CA LEU A 193 6.54 9.64 1.44
C LEU A 193 5.45 8.93 2.22
N THR A 194 5.67 8.80 3.52
CA THR A 194 4.70 8.25 4.47
C THR A 194 4.59 9.13 5.70
N VAL A 195 3.42 9.08 6.31
CA VAL A 195 3.12 9.77 7.55
C VAL A 195 2.46 8.82 8.55
N ALA A 196 2.71 9.10 9.83
CA ALA A 196 2.06 8.46 10.95
C ALA A 196 1.90 9.50 12.07
N SER A 197 1.10 9.16 13.08
CA SER A 197 0.93 10.01 14.27
C SER A 197 2.16 10.03 15.20
N ASP A 198 3.38 9.99 14.66
CA ASP A 198 4.65 9.99 15.40
C ASP A 198 5.50 11.26 15.17
N GLY A 199 4.94 12.24 14.44
CA GLY A 199 5.59 13.53 14.20
C GLY A 199 6.74 13.48 13.18
N GLN A 200 6.81 12.42 12.37
CA GLN A 200 7.81 12.24 11.33
C GLN A 200 7.18 12.16 9.95
N LEU A 201 7.88 12.70 8.95
CA LEU A 201 7.71 12.34 7.54
C LEU A 201 8.90 11.47 7.15
N LEU A 202 8.61 10.32 6.56
CA LEU A 202 9.64 9.42 6.05
C LEU A 202 9.55 9.39 4.53
N PHE A 203 10.69 9.58 3.87
CA PHE A 203 10.82 9.45 2.43
C PHE A 203 11.48 8.12 2.11
N TRP A 204 10.98 7.43 1.11
CA TRP A 204 11.39 6.07 0.75
C TRP A 204 11.76 6.03 -0.73
N ASP A 205 12.61 5.07 -1.10
CA ASP A 205 12.99 4.81 -2.48
C ASP A 205 12.99 3.30 -2.73
N VAL A 206 12.12 2.84 -3.63
CA VAL A 206 12.01 1.40 -3.93
C VAL A 206 13.23 0.87 -4.68
N ARG A 207 14.04 1.71 -5.33
CA ARG A 207 15.26 1.26 -6.03
C ARG A 207 16.31 0.73 -5.05
N LYS A 208 16.32 1.25 -3.82
CA LYS A 208 17.19 0.80 -2.73
C LYS A 208 16.95 -0.66 -2.33
N ILE A 209 15.80 -1.24 -2.68
CA ILE A 209 15.48 -2.65 -2.43
C ILE A 209 16.41 -3.56 -3.24
N GLU A 210 16.60 -3.27 -4.53
CA GLU A 210 17.46 -4.07 -5.39
C GLU A 210 18.94 -3.89 -5.04
N GLU A 211 19.35 -2.66 -4.71
CA GLU A 211 20.71 -2.38 -4.19
C GLU A 211 21.02 -3.24 -2.95
N LEU A 212 20.08 -3.32 -1.99
CA LEU A 212 20.25 -4.15 -0.79
C LEU A 212 20.31 -5.64 -1.10
N LYS A 213 19.51 -6.15 -2.04
CA LYS A 213 19.57 -7.56 -2.46
C LYS A 213 20.94 -7.88 -3.05
N ASP A 214 21.47 -7.02 -3.91
CA ASP A 214 22.79 -7.18 -4.53
C ASP A 214 23.93 -7.15 -3.50
N GLU A 215 23.85 -6.26 -2.50
CA GLU A 215 24.83 -6.20 -1.41
C GLU A 215 24.80 -7.46 -0.54
N THR A 216 23.61 -7.95 -0.19
CA THR A 216 23.47 -9.17 0.61
C THR A 216 23.99 -10.42 -0.10
N ALA A 217 23.98 -10.45 -1.43
CA ALA A 217 24.57 -11.53 -2.22
C ALA A 217 26.11 -11.47 -2.24
N LYS A 218 26.72 -10.30 -2.00
CA LYS A 218 28.16 -10.06 -2.10
C LYS A 218 28.90 -10.15 -0.77
N ASP A 219 28.26 -9.81 0.36
CA ASP A 219 28.95 -9.67 1.65
C ASP A 219 28.15 -10.26 2.84
N GLU A 220 28.44 -11.52 3.20
CA GLU A 220 27.74 -12.24 4.29
C GLU A 220 28.13 -11.79 5.70
N LYS A 221 29.19 -10.97 5.85
CA LYS A 221 29.79 -10.64 7.17
C LYS A 221 29.30 -9.35 7.81
N HIS A 222 28.68 -8.44 7.05
CA HIS A 222 28.21 -7.16 7.61
C HIS A 222 26.84 -7.30 8.27
N LYS A 223 26.65 -6.56 9.37
CA LYS A 223 25.38 -6.50 10.09
C LYS A 223 24.35 -5.89 9.13
N LYS A 224 23.37 -6.69 8.70
CA LYS A 224 22.33 -6.28 7.74
C LYS A 224 21.52 -5.13 8.33
N GLU A 225 21.78 -3.90 7.90
CA GLU A 225 20.79 -2.85 8.05
C GLU A 225 19.64 -3.18 7.10
N GLY A 226 18.43 -3.35 7.63
CA GLY A 226 17.27 -3.62 6.80
C GLY A 226 16.88 -2.41 5.95
N TRP A 227 15.98 -2.60 4.99
CA TRP A 227 15.51 -1.49 4.16
C TRP A 227 14.81 -0.42 5.01
N GLY A 228 15.18 0.84 4.80
CA GLY A 228 14.72 1.97 5.59
C GLY A 228 14.43 3.21 4.73
N PRO A 229 13.97 4.30 5.35
CA PRO A 229 13.70 5.53 4.64
C PRO A 229 15.00 6.16 4.15
N LEU A 230 14.94 6.74 2.95
CA LEU A 230 16.01 7.54 2.34
C LEU A 230 16.29 8.81 3.15
N TYR A 231 15.24 9.44 3.70
CA TYR A 231 15.36 10.64 4.51
C TYR A 231 14.23 10.73 5.54
N ARG A 232 14.56 11.25 6.73
CA ARG A 232 13.62 11.48 7.83
C ARG A 232 13.52 12.98 8.11
N PHE A 233 12.30 13.50 8.04
CA PHE A 233 11.99 14.88 8.40
C PHE A 233 11.16 14.91 9.68
N HIS A 234 11.64 15.60 10.71
CA HIS A 234 10.92 15.75 11.98
C HIS A 234 10.06 17.02 11.94
N MET A 235 8.77 16.88 12.28
CA MET A 235 7.82 17.99 12.36
C MET A 235 7.74 18.65 13.74
N THR A 236 8.55 18.20 14.69
CA THR A 236 8.59 18.79 16.03
C THR A 236 9.26 20.16 16.00
N HIS A 237 8.64 21.16 16.64
CA HIS A 237 9.28 22.45 16.88
C HIS A 237 10.59 22.24 17.65
N PRO A 238 11.69 22.95 17.35
CA PRO A 238 12.98 22.80 18.04
C PRO A 238 12.87 22.93 19.57
N ASP A 239 11.92 23.74 20.02
CA ASP A 239 11.67 24.00 21.46
C ASP A 239 10.68 23.02 22.11
N SER A 240 10.24 21.96 21.42
CA SER A 240 9.27 20.96 21.90
C SER A 240 7.90 21.51 22.34
N SER A 241 7.62 22.79 22.09
CA SER A 241 6.42 23.48 22.58
C SER A 241 5.13 23.05 21.86
N ASN A 242 5.24 22.58 20.61
CA ASN A 242 4.14 22.02 19.83
C ASN A 242 4.62 20.79 19.05
N GLU A 243 4.07 19.63 19.40
CA GLU A 243 4.19 18.41 18.61
C GLU A 243 3.05 18.37 17.59
N THR A 244 3.40 18.48 16.30
CA THR A 244 2.43 18.25 15.22
C THR A 244 2.61 16.84 14.70
N SER A 245 1.51 16.11 14.54
CA SER A 245 1.52 14.73 14.08
C SER A 245 0.70 14.63 12.79
N PRO A 246 1.34 14.43 11.63
CA PRO A 246 0.62 14.33 10.36
C PRO A 246 -0.16 13.02 10.32
N VAL A 247 -1.37 13.05 9.79
CA VAL A 247 -2.22 11.86 9.62
C VAL A 247 -2.65 11.62 8.18
N HIS A 248 -2.53 12.63 7.33
CA HIS A 248 -2.89 12.60 5.93
C HIS A 248 -1.96 13.56 5.18
N VAL A 249 -1.64 13.24 3.94
CA VAL A 249 -0.72 14.04 3.13
C VAL A 249 -1.21 14.07 1.68
N ILE A 250 -1.13 15.27 1.10
CA ILE A 250 -1.44 15.53 -0.30
C ILE A 250 -0.29 16.36 -0.85
N LEU A 251 0.30 15.94 -1.97
CA LEU A 251 1.35 16.68 -2.65
C LEU A 251 0.79 17.36 -3.89
N GLU A 252 0.46 18.64 -3.75
CA GLU A 252 0.19 19.50 -4.91
C GLU A 252 1.48 20.24 -5.27
N VAL A 253 2.05 19.89 -6.43
CA VAL A 253 3.21 20.59 -6.97
C VAL A 253 2.73 21.44 -8.14
N PRO A 254 2.72 22.78 -8.00
CA PRO A 254 2.41 23.67 -9.11
C PRO A 254 3.41 23.45 -10.24
N GLU A 255 2.89 23.42 -11.48
CA GLU A 255 3.69 23.41 -12.72
C GLU A 255 4.71 24.55 -12.78
#